data_AF-A0A6I2M2G7-F1
#
_entry.id   AF-A0A6I2M2G7-F1
#
_cell.length_a   1.000
_cell.length_b   1.000
_cell.length_c   1.000
_cell.angle_alpha   90.00
_cell.angle_beta   90.00
_cell.angle_gamma   90.00
#
_symmetry.space_group_name_H-M   'P 1'
#
loop_
_entity.id
_entity.type
_entity.pdbx_description
1 polymer ?
#
loop_
_entity_poly.entity_id
_entity_poly.type
_entity_poly.pdbx_seq_one_letter_code
_entity_poly.pdbx_strand_id
1 'polypeptide(L)'
;MNAHKTGTTTAGPTRRNSAEHLYAVGQAVRITSGFIHPFRTEGIYHVVSTLPPSNGVPQYRIRNEGEGHERVSTEDHLEPAGTSSVPS
;
A
#
# COMPACT_ATOMS: atom_id res chain seq x y z
N MET A 1 -6.72 -25.95 47.55
CA MET A 1 -7.05 -26.16 46.14
C MET A 1 -6.11 -25.32 45.28
N ASN A 2 -5.52 -25.93 44.24
CA ASN A 2 -4.71 -25.29 43.20
C ASN A 2 -5.61 -24.29 42.42
N ALA A 3 -5.16 -23.16 41.87
CA ALA A 3 -4.09 -23.02 40.89
C ALA A 3 -3.67 -21.54 40.67
N HIS A 4 -2.36 -21.36 40.48
CA HIS A 4 -1.64 -20.49 39.53
C HIS A 4 -2.49 -19.91 38.37
N LYS A 5 -2.25 -18.73 37.77
CA LYS A 5 -1.01 -18.16 37.20
C LYS A 5 -1.21 -16.65 36.96
N THR A 6 -0.15 -15.91 37.19
CA THR A 6 0.18 -14.61 36.63
C THR A 6 0.10 -14.59 35.10
N GLY A 7 -0.32 -13.47 34.51
CA GLY A 7 -0.24 -13.25 33.07
C GLY A 7 -0.80 -11.89 32.65
N THR A 8 -0.02 -10.83 32.88
CA THR A 8 -0.09 -9.59 32.10
C THR A 8 -0.15 -9.92 30.62
N THR A 9 -1.25 -9.58 29.94
CA THR A 9 -1.22 -9.38 28.48
C THR A 9 -1.63 -7.96 28.19
N THR A 10 -0.65 -7.07 28.38
CA THR A 10 -0.40 -5.95 27.50
C THR A 10 -0.90 -6.29 26.10
N ALA A 11 -2.00 -5.67 25.66
CA ALA A 11 -2.25 -5.50 24.25
C ALA A 11 -1.08 -4.66 23.73
N GLY A 12 -0.02 -5.35 23.30
CA GLY A 12 1.18 -4.73 22.78
C GLY A 12 0.80 -3.79 21.65
N PRO A 13 1.60 -2.73 21.41
CA PRO A 13 1.42 -1.96 20.19
C PRO A 13 1.57 -2.96 19.07
N THR A 14 0.47 -3.22 18.32
CA THR A 14 0.49 -4.02 17.10
C THR A 14 1.69 -3.54 16.33
N ARG A 15 2.77 -4.33 16.35
CA ARG A 15 4.03 -3.94 15.75
C ARG A 15 3.70 -3.86 14.27
N ARG A 16 3.61 -2.61 13.81
CA ARG A 16 3.88 -2.13 12.47
C ARG A 16 3.77 -3.26 11.46
N ASN A 17 2.59 -3.38 10.87
CA ASN A 17 2.48 -3.97 9.54
C ASN A 17 3.13 -2.98 8.55
N SER A 18 4.41 -2.69 8.78
CA SER A 18 5.32 -2.10 7.82
C SER A 18 5.88 -3.28 7.05
N ALA A 19 5.00 -4.01 6.34
CA ALA A 19 5.45 -4.50 5.05
C ALA A 19 6.00 -3.24 4.38
N GLU A 20 7.30 -3.19 4.12
CA GLU A 20 8.04 -1.96 3.86
C GLU A 20 7.40 -1.24 2.69
N HIS A 21 6.48 -0.32 3.01
CA HIS A 21 5.61 0.25 2.02
C HIS A 21 6.47 1.24 1.22
N LEU A 22 6.81 0.89 -0.02
CA LEU A 22 7.61 1.77 -0.89
C LEU A 22 6.88 3.08 -1.21
N TYR A 23 5.55 3.07 -1.13
CA TYR A 23 4.71 4.22 -1.45
C TYR A 23 4.02 4.78 -0.20
N ALA A 24 4.06 6.11 -0.04
CA ALA A 24 3.36 6.79 1.04
C ALA A 24 1.96 7.28 0.60
N VAL A 25 1.03 7.44 1.56
CA VAL A 25 -0.25 8.11 1.31
C VAL A 25 0.00 9.55 0.86
N GLY A 26 -0.65 9.96 -0.23
CA GLY A 26 -0.45 11.22 -0.94
C GLY A 26 0.54 11.14 -2.10
N GLN A 27 1.32 10.06 -2.21
CA GLN A 27 2.29 9.91 -3.28
C GLN A 27 1.61 9.65 -4.63
N ALA A 28 2.10 10.32 -5.67
CA ALA A 28 1.68 10.10 -7.04
C ALA A 28 2.35 8.83 -7.61
N VAL A 29 1.53 7.88 -8.03
CA VAL A 29 1.92 6.61 -8.63
C VAL A 29 1.19 6.39 -9.95
N ARG A 30 1.73 5.52 -10.79
CA ARG A 30 1.13 5.05 -12.03
C ARG A 30 0.93 3.56 -11.88
N ILE A 31 -0.13 3.05 -12.48
CA ILE A 31 -0.29 1.59 -12.60
C ILE A 31 0.53 1.17 -13.82
N THR A 32 1.41 0.19 -13.66
CA THR A 32 2.13 -0.41 -14.80
C THR A 32 1.31 -1.57 -15.36
N SER A 33 1.34 -1.80 -16.67
CA SER A 33 0.34 -2.54 -17.48
C SER A 33 0.22 -4.06 -17.22
N GLY A 34 0.52 -4.52 -16.00
CA GLY A 34 0.35 -5.91 -15.56
C GLY A 34 -1.05 -6.23 -15.01
N PHE A 35 -1.98 -5.27 -14.94
CA PHE A 35 -3.37 -5.53 -14.55
C PHE A 35 -4.20 -6.01 -15.74
N ILE A 36 -5.03 -7.05 -15.54
CA ILE A 36 -5.97 -7.69 -16.51
C ILE A 36 -7.02 -6.71 -17.09
N HIS A 37 -6.92 -5.40 -16.85
CA HIS A 37 -7.86 -4.41 -17.32
C HIS A 37 -7.21 -3.50 -18.38
N PRO A 38 -7.58 -3.65 -19.67
CA PRO A 38 -7.10 -2.78 -20.76
C PRO A 38 -7.70 -1.35 -20.71
N PHE A 39 -8.46 -1.01 -19.66
CA PHE A 39 -9.19 0.25 -19.57
C PHE A 39 -8.40 1.28 -18.76
N ARG A 40 -7.63 2.09 -19.50
CA ARG A 40 -7.08 3.40 -19.09
C ARG A 40 -6.05 3.38 -17.95
N THR A 41 -4.87 2.87 -18.27
CA THR A 41 -3.70 2.85 -17.36
C THR A 41 -2.79 4.09 -17.49
N GLU A 42 -3.12 5.08 -18.33
CA GLU A 42 -2.29 6.28 -18.56
C GLU A 42 -2.56 7.44 -17.56
N GLY A 43 -3.29 7.19 -16.48
CA GLY A 43 -3.60 8.21 -15.46
C GLY A 43 -2.57 8.29 -14.32
N ILE A 44 -2.42 9.47 -13.72
CA ILE A 44 -1.77 9.62 -12.41
C ILE A 44 -2.77 9.21 -11.32
N TYR A 45 -2.30 8.38 -10.40
CA TYR A 45 -3.03 7.95 -9.24
C TYR A 45 -2.36 8.45 -7.96
N HIS A 46 -3.15 8.77 -6.95
CA HIS A 46 -2.62 9.11 -5.64
C HIS A 46 -2.91 7.98 -4.66
N VAL A 47 -1.90 7.56 -3.91
CA VAL A 47 -2.10 6.62 -2.80
C VAL A 47 -2.98 7.31 -1.75
N VAL A 48 -4.14 6.75 -1.45
CA VAL A 48 -5.05 7.26 -0.42
C VAL A 48 -5.00 6.43 0.86
N SER A 49 -4.52 5.19 0.78
CA SER A 49 -4.32 4.34 1.95
C SER A 49 -3.36 3.18 1.68
N THR A 50 -2.65 2.73 2.71
CA THR A 50 -1.86 1.49 2.71
C THR A 50 -2.69 0.36 3.30
N LEU A 51 -2.72 -0.79 2.63
CA LEU A 51 -3.48 -1.96 3.03
C LEU A 51 -2.52 -3.08 3.47
N PRO A 52 -2.98 -4.01 4.34
CA PRO A 52 -2.20 -5.20 4.69
C PRO A 52 -1.75 -5.93 3.43
N PRO A 53 -0.54 -6.51 3.43
CA PRO A 53 -0.06 -7.25 2.27
C PRO A 53 -0.96 -8.44 1.97
N SER A 54 -1.27 -8.64 0.68
CA SER A 54 -1.95 -9.85 0.22
C SER A 54 -0.91 -10.79 -0.38
N ASN A 55 -0.92 -12.04 0.08
CA ASN A 55 0.05 -13.05 -0.35
C ASN A 55 1.52 -12.63 -0.15
N GLY A 56 1.78 -11.77 0.85
CA GLY A 56 3.12 -11.22 1.14
C GLY A 56 3.47 -9.93 0.40
N VAL A 57 2.61 -9.45 -0.52
CA VAL A 57 2.86 -8.23 -1.32
C VAL A 57 2.07 -7.05 -0.74
N PRO A 58 2.72 -5.91 -0.39
CA PRO A 58 2.02 -4.73 0.11
C PRO A 58 0.94 -4.26 -0.86
N GLN A 59 -0.22 -3.87 -0.31
CA GLN A 59 -1.32 -3.35 -1.08
C GLN A 59 -1.53 -1.86 -0.81
N TYR A 60 -2.03 -1.18 -1.82
CA TYR A 60 -2.30 0.24 -1.80
C TYR A 60 -3.68 0.50 -2.37
N ARG A 61 -4.42 1.36 -1.68
CA ARG A 61 -5.62 1.98 -2.21
C ARG A 61 -5.19 3.27 -2.90
N ILE A 62 -5.48 3.37 -4.18
CA ILE A 62 -5.08 4.46 -5.05
C ILE A 62 -6.32 5.12 -5.65
N ARG A 63 -6.30 6.44 -5.83
CA ARG A 63 -7.38 7.21 -6.43
C ARG A 63 -6.91 7.85 -7.72
N ASN A 64 -7.63 7.65 -8.81
CA ASN A 64 -7.35 8.32 -10.07
C ASN A 64 -7.71 9.82 -9.97
N GLU A 65 -6.82 10.71 -10.38
CA GLU A 65 -7.07 12.15 -10.36
C GLU A 65 -8.16 12.57 -11.38
N GLY A 66 -8.14 11.97 -12.58
CA GLY A 66 -9.04 12.33 -13.69
C GLY A 66 -10.44 11.73 -13.59
N GLU A 67 -10.57 10.51 -13.07
CA GLU A 67 -11.86 9.80 -13.01
C GLU A 67 -12.46 9.75 -11.59
N GLY A 68 -11.67 10.06 -10.56
CA GLY A 68 -12.12 10.05 -9.16
C GLY A 68 -12.38 8.67 -8.55
N HIS A 69 -12.22 7.59 -9.33
CA HIS A 69 -12.38 6.22 -8.87
C HIS A 69 -11.22 5.75 -7.99
N GLU A 70 -11.56 5.05 -6.91
CA GLU A 70 -10.62 4.36 -6.04
C GLU A 70 -10.42 2.91 -6.51
N ARG A 71 -9.17 2.45 -6.48
CA ARG A 71 -8.78 1.09 -6.84
C ARG A 71 -7.80 0.56 -5.81
N VAL A 72 -7.73 -0.77 -5.70
CA VAL A 72 -6.69 -1.44 -4.91
C VAL A 72 -5.70 -2.07 -5.87
N SER A 73 -4.41 -1.82 -5.65
CA SER A 73 -3.31 -2.43 -6.39
C SER A 73 -2.19 -2.84 -5.44
N THR A 74 -1.45 -3.86 -5.84
CA THR A 74 -0.24 -4.29 -5.14
C THR A 74 0.95 -3.44 -5.54
N GLU A 75 1.95 -3.37 -4.67
CA GLU A 75 3.20 -2.62 -4.88
C GLU A 75 3.86 -2.90 -6.22
N ASP A 76 3.92 -4.18 -6.61
CA ASP A 76 4.55 -4.68 -7.85
C ASP A 76 3.91 -4.10 -9.13
N HIS A 77 2.63 -3.71 -9.06
CA HIS A 77 1.90 -3.14 -10.19
C HIS A 77 1.89 -1.61 -10.17
N LEU A 78 2.59 -0.98 -9.23
CA LEU A 78 2.68 0.46 -9.11
C LEU A 78 4.10 0.92 -9.43
N GLU A 79 4.18 2.07 -10.10
CA GLU A 79 5.43 2.79 -10.32
C GLU A 79 5.29 4.23 -9.81
N PRO A 80 6.33 4.83 -9.24
CA PRO A 80 6.31 6.23 -8.85
C PRO A 80 6.12 7.14 -10.08
N ALA A 81 5.15 8.05 -10.04
CA ALA A 81 4.87 8.96 -11.16
C ALA A 81 5.97 10.01 -11.36
N GLY A 82 6.84 10.20 -10.37
CA GLY A 82 7.89 11.21 -10.34
C GLY A 82 9.18 10.69 -9.72
N THR A 83 9.86 9.74 -10.39
CA THR A 83 11.30 9.60 -10.19
C THR A 83 12.02 10.63 -11.04
N SER A 84 12.01 11.89 -10.60
CA SER A 84 13.18 12.72 -10.83
C SER A 84 14.26 12.17 -9.91
N SER A 85 14.99 11.18 -10.38
CA SER A 85 16.25 10.77 -9.77
C SER A 85 17.12 12.02 -9.74
N VAL A 86 17.26 12.67 -8.58
CA VAL A 86 18.28 13.69 -8.38
C VAL A 86 19.58 12.92 -8.24
N PRO A 87 20.52 12.99 -9.20
CA PRO A 87 21.83 12.43 -8.99
C PRO A 87 22.55 13.30 -7.95
N SER A 88 23.15 12.68 -6.93
CA SER A 88 24.17 13.29 -6.08
C SER A 88 25.47 12.52 -6.24
#